data_AF-A0AAW6E6B1-F1
#
_entry.id   AF-A0AAW6E6B1-F1
#
_cell.length_a   1.000
_cell.length_b   1.000
_cell.length_c   1.000
_cell.angle_alpha   90.00
_cell.angle_beta   90.00
_cell.angle_gamma   90.00
#
_symmetry.space_group_name_H-M   'P 1'
#
loop_
_entity.id
_entity.type
_entity.pdbx_description
1 polymer ?
#
loop_
_entity_poly.entity_id
_entity_poly.type
_entity_poly.pdbx_seq_one_letter_code
_entity_poly.pdbx_strand_id
1 'polypeptide(L)'
;MEEMTQETKATAAEKQEARTFSQEEVNAIVQKRLAEEKGKAQKQQASPEADERDKVLQERENKLVLSERKFNAKQLLAEERLPTELIDFLDYSTDDTYKDSITKLSDIFSKCGIKDTGARIDTGLNHGSATKSGDDDFARILKE
;
A
#
# COMPACT_ATOMS: atom_id res chain seq x y z
N MET A 1 28.05 80.11 -47.71
CA MET A 1 26.89 79.21 -47.70
C MET A 1 26.45 79.15 -46.24
N GLU A 2 25.71 80.19 -45.86
CA GLU A 2 25.03 80.33 -44.58
C GLU A 2 23.64 79.71 -44.76
N GLU A 3 23.24 78.79 -43.88
CA GLU A 3 21.85 78.51 -43.54
C GLU A 3 21.83 78.24 -42.02
N MET A 4 21.13 78.97 -41.15
CA MET A 4 19.72 79.39 -41.03
C MET A 4 19.06 78.63 -39.86
N THR A 5 18.87 79.38 -38.77
CA THR A 5 17.76 79.36 -37.77
C THR A 5 17.56 78.19 -36.78
N GLN A 6 17.86 78.50 -35.52
CA GLN A 6 16.98 78.53 -34.33
C GLN A 6 15.65 77.72 -34.27
N GLU A 7 15.57 76.99 -33.15
CA GLU A 7 14.44 76.90 -32.20
C GLU A 7 13.21 75.98 -32.41
N THR A 8 12.83 75.41 -31.26
CA THR A 8 11.56 74.80 -30.85
C THR A 8 11.28 73.35 -31.24
N LYS A 9 11.25 72.44 -30.25
CA LYS A 9 10.04 72.18 -29.45
C LYS A 9 10.22 70.94 -28.57
N ALA A 10 10.44 71.18 -27.28
CA ALA A 10 10.22 70.21 -26.23
C ALA A 10 8.72 69.84 -26.20
N THR A 11 8.37 68.59 -26.50
CA THR A 11 7.07 68.00 -26.09
C THR A 11 7.21 66.47 -26.03
N ALA A 12 7.97 65.98 -25.06
CA ALA A 12 7.92 64.59 -24.60
C ALA A 12 7.63 64.62 -23.10
N ALA A 13 6.47 65.17 -22.75
CA ALA A 13 5.96 65.22 -21.39
C ALA A 13 4.43 65.13 -21.46
N GLU A 14 3.94 64.09 -22.13
CA GLU A 14 2.52 63.76 -22.13
C GLU A 14 2.24 62.98 -20.84
N LYS A 15 1.77 63.73 -19.84
CA LYS A 15 0.99 63.28 -18.67
C LYS A 15 1.39 61.94 -18.05
N GLN A 16 2.45 61.95 -17.26
CA GLN A 16 2.39 61.23 -15.98
C GLN A 16 1.60 62.10 -15.00
N GLU A 17 0.28 62.20 -15.21
CA GLU A 17 -0.60 62.56 -14.11
C GLU A 17 -0.39 61.49 -13.03
N ALA A 18 0.00 61.91 -11.83
CA ALA A 18 0.02 61.05 -10.66
C ALA A 18 -1.41 60.52 -10.43
N ARG A 19 -1.76 59.41 -11.10
CA ARG A 19 -3.03 58.72 -10.88
C ARG A 19 -2.99 58.13 -9.48
N THR A 20 -3.46 58.91 -8.52
CA THR A 20 -3.92 58.38 -7.24
C THR A 20 -5.12 57.50 -7.55
N PHE A 21 -4.98 56.18 -7.36
CA PHE A 21 -6.09 55.26 -7.56
C PHE A 21 -7.28 55.68 -6.68
N SER A 22 -8.45 55.81 -7.29
CA SER A 22 -9.69 55.92 -6.51
C SER A 22 -9.94 54.61 -5.77
N GLN A 23 -10.55 54.67 -4.59
CA GLN A 23 -10.91 53.48 -3.83
C GLN A 23 -11.79 52.51 -4.65
N GLU A 24 -12.62 53.04 -5.55
CA GLU A 24 -13.45 52.26 -6.46
C GLU A 24 -12.61 51.51 -7.51
N GLU A 25 -11.56 52.13 -8.03
CA GLU A 25 -10.61 51.50 -8.96
C GLU A 25 -9.81 50.41 -8.25
N VAL A 26 -9.37 50.66 -7.01
CA VAL A 26 -8.69 49.65 -6.18
C VAL A 26 -9.61 48.45 -5.96
N ASN A 27 -10.87 48.68 -5.59
CA ASN A 27 -11.84 47.61 -5.37
C ASN A 27 -12.07 46.80 -6.66
N ALA A 28 -12.18 47.46 -7.82
CA ALA A 28 -12.32 46.78 -9.11
C ALA A 28 -11.08 45.94 -9.47
N ILE A 29 -9.87 46.45 -9.21
CA ILE A 29 -8.61 45.74 -9.46
C ILE A 29 -8.48 44.52 -8.54
N VAL A 30 -8.84 44.66 -7.25
CA VAL A 30 -8.81 43.57 -6.28
C VAL A 30 -9.81 42.48 -6.69
N GLN A 31 -11.04 42.84 -7.04
CA GLN A 31 -12.04 41.88 -7.51
C GLN A 31 -11.58 41.15 -8.78
N LYS A 32 -11.01 41.88 -9.74
CA LYS A 32 -10.47 41.29 -10.98
C LYS A 32 -9.34 40.29 -10.69
N ARG A 33 -8.36 40.67 -9.85
CA ARG A 33 -7.27 39.75 -9.46
C ARG A 33 -7.78 38.53 -8.70
N LEU A 34 -8.71 38.74 -7.77
CA LEU A 34 -9.30 37.65 -6.99
C LEU A 34 -10.07 36.67 -7.89
N ALA A 35 -10.79 37.19 -8.89
CA ALA A 35 -11.49 36.38 -9.88
C ALA A 35 -10.53 35.63 -10.81
N GLU A 36 -9.44 36.27 -11.26
CA GLU A 36 -8.41 35.63 -12.08
C GLU A 36 -7.65 34.53 -11.31
N GLU A 37 -7.33 34.75 -10.04
CA GLU A 37 -6.67 33.76 -9.19
C GLU A 37 -7.58 32.57 -8.90
N LYS A 38 -8.86 32.82 -8.56
CA LYS A 38 -9.88 31.77 -8.42
C LYS A 38 -10.10 31.01 -9.73
N GLY A 39 -10.13 31.69 -10.87
CA GLY A 39 -10.29 31.08 -12.18
C GLY A 39 -9.10 30.18 -12.57
N LYS A 40 -7.87 30.56 -12.21
CA LYS A 40 -6.67 29.74 -12.41
C LYS A 40 -6.65 28.51 -11.49
N ALA A 41 -6.96 28.69 -10.21
CA ALA A 41 -7.07 27.59 -9.25
C ALA A 41 -8.15 26.58 -9.68
N GLN A 42 -9.31 27.07 -10.14
CA GLN A 42 -10.40 26.22 -10.61
C GLN A 42 -10.09 25.53 -11.93
N LYS A 43 -9.34 26.16 -12.85
CA LYS A 43 -8.85 25.50 -14.09
C LYS A 43 -7.81 24.42 -13.82
N GLN A 44 -6.97 24.59 -12.80
CA GLN A 44 -6.01 23.57 -12.39
C GLN A 44 -6.71 22.38 -11.73
N GLN A 45 -7.75 22.63 -10.92
CA GLN A 45 -8.58 21.59 -10.30
C GLN A 45 -9.52 20.88 -11.30
N ALA A 46 -10.02 21.56 -12.33
CA ALA A 46 -10.89 21.00 -13.35
C ALA A 46 -10.15 20.53 -14.62
N SER A 47 -8.82 20.40 -14.54
CA SER A 47 -8.03 19.86 -15.66
C SER A 47 -8.11 18.32 -15.65
N PRO A 48 -8.24 17.66 -16.82
CA PRO A 48 -8.24 16.20 -16.90
C PRO A 48 -6.96 15.56 -16.33
N GLU A 49 -5.88 16.32 -16.25
CA GLU A 49 -4.61 15.94 -15.64
C GLU A 49 -4.71 15.82 -14.09
N ALA A 50 -5.65 16.52 -13.45
CA ALA A 50 -5.96 16.32 -12.04
C ALA A 50 -6.68 14.98 -11.82
N ASP A 51 -7.66 14.65 -12.66
CA ASP A 51 -8.37 13.37 -12.60
C ASP A 51 -7.45 12.17 -12.85
N GLU A 52 -6.48 12.29 -13.77
CA GLU A 52 -5.48 11.24 -14.03
C GLU A 52 -4.53 11.05 -12.84
N ARG A 53 -4.05 12.14 -12.22
CA ARG A 53 -3.23 12.05 -11.01
C ARG A 53 -4.00 11.39 -9.87
N ASP A 54 -5.26 11.74 -9.69
CA ASP A 54 -6.09 11.19 -8.61
C ASP A 54 -6.33 9.69 -8.82
N LYS A 55 -6.54 9.23 -10.06
CA LYS A 55 -6.63 7.79 -10.39
C LYS A 55 -5.34 7.04 -10.11
N VAL A 56 -4.19 7.59 -10.52
CA VAL A 56 -2.88 6.97 -10.26
C VAL A 56 -2.59 6.87 -8.76
N LEU A 57 -2.97 7.90 -7.99
CA LEU A 57 -2.86 7.88 -6.53
C LEU A 57 -3.76 6.79 -5.92
N GLN A 58 -5.01 6.70 -6.35
CA GLN A 58 -5.94 5.65 -5.90
C GLN A 58 -5.44 4.23 -6.20
N GLU A 59 -4.90 3.98 -7.40
CA GLU A 59 -4.32 2.69 -7.76
C GLU A 59 -3.12 2.34 -6.86
N ARG A 60 -2.27 3.33 -6.57
CA ARG A 60 -1.11 3.16 -5.69
C ARG A 60 -1.54 2.89 -4.25
N GLU A 61 -2.53 3.61 -3.74
CA GLU A 61 -3.12 3.40 -2.42
C GLU A 61 -3.70 2.00 -2.31
N ASN A 62 -4.51 1.57 -3.28
CA ASN A 62 -5.08 0.23 -3.31
C ASN A 62 -4.00 -0.86 -3.31
N LYS A 63 -2.92 -0.67 -4.09
CA LYS A 63 -1.78 -1.60 -4.11
C LYS A 63 -1.05 -1.65 -2.76
N LEU A 64 -0.87 -0.51 -2.10
CA LEU A 64 -0.26 -0.45 -0.77
C LEU A 64 -1.13 -1.16 0.26
N VAL A 65 -2.44 -0.90 0.27
CA VAL A 65 -3.39 -1.57 1.16
C VAL A 65 -3.36 -3.09 0.97
N LEU A 66 -3.34 -3.57 -0.27
CA LEU A 66 -3.20 -5.01 -0.55
C LEU A 66 -1.86 -5.57 -0.05
N SER A 67 -0.76 -4.81 -0.21
CA SER A 67 0.56 -5.22 0.28
C SER A 67 0.63 -5.26 1.80
N GLU A 68 0.04 -4.29 2.49
CA GLU A 68 -0.05 -4.24 3.95
C GLU A 68 -0.88 -5.40 4.49
N ARG A 69 -2.04 -5.68 3.88
CA ARG A 69 -2.86 -6.86 4.23
C ARG A 69 -2.11 -8.16 4.02
N LYS A 70 -1.40 -8.31 2.90
CA LYS A 70 -0.52 -9.47 2.65
C LYS A 70 0.54 -9.59 3.73
N PHE A 71 1.18 -8.49 4.12
CA PHE A 71 2.18 -8.47 5.18
C PHE A 71 1.60 -8.95 6.53
N ASN A 72 0.47 -8.38 6.94
CA ASN A 72 -0.24 -8.76 8.16
C ASN A 72 -0.65 -10.24 8.14
N ALA A 73 -1.14 -10.75 7.01
CA ALA A 73 -1.44 -12.17 6.87
C ALA A 73 -0.20 -13.05 6.96
N LYS A 74 0.97 -12.64 6.41
CA LYS A 74 2.23 -13.38 6.61
C LYS A 74 2.56 -13.53 8.09
N GLN A 75 2.39 -12.44 8.84
CA GLN A 75 2.70 -12.40 10.26
C GLN A 75 1.78 -13.35 11.05
N LEU A 76 0.47 -13.29 10.81
CA LEU A 76 -0.50 -14.17 11.46
C LEU A 76 -0.28 -15.65 11.10
N LEU A 77 0.03 -15.97 9.83
CA LEU A 77 0.35 -17.34 9.43
C LEU A 77 1.61 -17.85 10.15
N ALA A 78 2.62 -17.01 10.32
CA ALA A 78 3.83 -17.37 11.06
C ALA A 78 3.56 -17.59 12.56
N GLU A 79 2.70 -16.78 13.17
CA GLU A 79 2.26 -16.95 14.57
C GLU A 79 1.51 -18.28 14.78
N GLU A 80 0.63 -18.64 13.84
CA GLU A 80 -0.10 -19.91 13.82
C GLU A 80 0.74 -21.12 13.35
N ARG A 81 2.05 -20.92 13.07
CA ARG A 81 2.98 -21.93 12.52
C ARG A 81 2.52 -22.57 11.21
N LEU A 82 1.79 -21.81 10.39
CA LEU A 82 1.32 -22.22 9.07
C LEU A 82 2.33 -21.79 7.97
N PRO A 83 2.42 -22.54 6.85
CA PRO A 83 3.28 -22.18 5.73
C PRO A 83 2.94 -20.79 5.16
N THR A 84 3.98 -19.99 4.90
CA THR A 84 3.81 -18.66 4.29
C THR A 84 3.35 -18.74 2.83
N GLU A 85 3.50 -19.88 2.16
CA GLU A 85 2.98 -20.08 0.79
C GLU A 85 1.45 -19.96 0.71
N LEU A 86 0.74 -20.11 1.84
CA LEU A 86 -0.72 -19.98 1.88
C LEU A 86 -1.20 -18.58 1.50
N ILE A 87 -0.34 -17.55 1.62
CA ILE A 87 -0.66 -16.15 1.30
C ILE A 87 -1.22 -15.99 -0.11
N ASP A 88 -0.74 -16.76 -1.09
CA ASP A 88 -1.19 -16.63 -2.47
C ASP A 88 -2.61 -17.19 -2.70
N PHE A 89 -3.16 -17.92 -1.72
CA PHE A 89 -4.49 -18.53 -1.75
C PHE A 89 -5.52 -17.79 -0.88
N LEU A 90 -5.11 -16.76 -0.12
CA LEU A 90 -6.03 -16.02 0.75
C LEU A 90 -6.69 -14.85 0.02
N ASP A 91 -7.98 -14.64 0.31
CA ASP A 91 -8.74 -13.48 -0.15
C ASP A 91 -8.45 -12.25 0.73
N TYR A 92 -7.93 -11.17 0.11
CA TYR A 92 -7.58 -9.91 0.78
C TYR A 92 -8.63 -8.80 0.63
N SER A 93 -9.86 -9.17 0.29
CA SER A 93 -10.97 -8.24 0.05
C SER A 93 -11.27 -7.38 1.28
N THR A 94 -11.34 -8.01 2.46
CA THR A 94 -11.52 -7.33 3.74
C THR A 94 -10.60 -7.92 4.80
N ASP A 95 -10.36 -7.14 5.86
CA ASP A 95 -9.47 -7.58 6.94
C ASP A 95 -10.00 -8.80 7.71
N ASP A 96 -11.32 -8.98 7.75
CA ASP A 96 -11.96 -10.11 8.42
C ASP A 96 -11.91 -11.38 7.55
N THR A 97 -12.04 -11.24 6.22
CA THR A 97 -12.08 -12.41 5.30
C THR A 97 -10.80 -13.23 5.33
N TYR A 98 -9.62 -12.60 5.35
CA TYR A 98 -8.37 -13.34 5.40
C TYR A 98 -8.15 -13.94 6.79
N LYS A 99 -8.53 -13.26 7.88
CA LYS A 99 -8.42 -13.78 9.26
C LYS A 99 -9.29 -15.02 9.46
N ASP A 100 -10.54 -14.97 9.01
CA ASP A 100 -11.47 -16.10 9.04
C ASP A 100 -10.97 -17.29 8.22
N SER A 101 -10.26 -17.02 7.12
CA SER A 101 -9.64 -18.06 6.31
C SER A 101 -8.45 -18.70 7.04
N ILE A 102 -7.61 -17.89 7.72
CA ILE A 102 -6.48 -18.38 8.54
C ILE A 102 -7.00 -19.25 9.68
N THR A 103 -8.03 -18.84 10.40
CA THR A 103 -8.58 -19.63 11.53
C THR A 103 -9.14 -20.96 11.05
N LYS A 104 -9.90 -20.98 9.94
CA LYS A 104 -10.37 -22.22 9.32
C LYS A 104 -9.22 -23.13 8.89
N LEU A 105 -8.14 -22.56 8.34
CA LEU A 105 -6.95 -23.33 7.99
C LEU A 105 -6.29 -23.91 9.24
N SER A 106 -6.06 -23.10 10.28
CA SER A 106 -5.50 -23.55 11.57
C SER A 106 -6.31 -24.71 12.16
N ASP A 107 -7.64 -24.62 12.14
CA ASP A 107 -8.55 -25.69 12.54
C ASP A 107 -8.39 -26.97 11.69
N ILE A 108 -8.30 -26.83 10.37
CA ILE A 108 -8.13 -27.96 9.45
C ILE A 108 -6.78 -28.63 9.70
N PHE A 109 -5.69 -27.87 9.81
CA PHE A 109 -4.36 -28.40 10.09
C PHE A 109 -4.30 -29.08 11.46
N SER A 110 -4.94 -28.49 12.48
CA SER A 110 -5.06 -29.08 13.80
C SER A 110 -5.85 -30.40 13.80
N LYS A 111 -6.95 -30.48 13.03
CA LYS A 111 -7.75 -31.69 12.86
C LYS A 111 -7.05 -32.75 12.01
N CYS A 112 -6.34 -32.33 10.96
CA CYS A 112 -5.65 -33.21 10.02
C CYS A 112 -4.37 -33.79 10.63
N GLY A 113 -3.82 -33.16 11.67
CA GLY A 113 -2.91 -33.78 12.62
C GLY A 113 -1.85 -34.64 11.95
N ILE A 114 -1.09 -34.08 11.01
CA ILE A 114 0.09 -34.74 10.44
C ILE A 114 1.14 -34.76 11.56
N LYS A 115 1.00 -35.72 12.48
CA LYS A 115 1.92 -35.91 13.61
C LYS A 115 3.26 -36.50 13.18
N ASP A 116 3.37 -36.98 11.93
CA ASP A 116 4.59 -37.53 11.37
C ASP A 116 4.81 -36.98 9.95
N THR A 117 5.56 -35.89 9.82
CA THR A 117 6.26 -35.57 8.55
C THR A 117 7.53 -36.41 8.39
N GLY A 118 7.85 -37.26 9.38
CA GLY A 118 8.80 -38.34 9.23
C GLY A 118 8.22 -39.41 8.33
N ALA A 119 8.96 -39.83 7.32
CA ALA A 119 8.63 -41.05 6.59
C ALA A 119 8.42 -42.18 7.60
N ARG A 120 7.20 -42.73 7.66
CA ARG A 120 6.96 -43.98 8.39
C ARG A 120 7.70 -45.08 7.66
N ILE A 121 8.92 -45.37 8.10
CA ILE A 121 9.66 -46.54 7.67
C ILE A 121 9.07 -47.71 8.46
N ASP A 122 8.12 -48.39 7.84
CA ASP A 122 7.68 -49.70 8.30
C ASP A 122 8.82 -50.69 8.06
N THR A 123 9.52 -51.07 9.12
CA THR A 123 10.57 -52.10 9.05
C THR A 123 9.98 -53.51 8.94
N GLY A 124 8.65 -53.65 8.85
CA GLY A 124 7.94 -54.93 8.87
C GLY A 124 8.01 -55.64 10.23
N LEU A 125 8.62 -55.00 11.23
CA LEU A 125 8.79 -55.52 12.58
C LEU A 125 7.74 -54.90 13.51
N ASN A 126 6.85 -55.75 14.02
CA ASN A 126 5.96 -55.39 15.13
C ASN A 126 6.81 -55.09 16.37
N HIS A 127 7.05 -53.81 16.65
CA HIS A 127 7.67 -53.37 17.89
C HIS A 127 6.79 -53.79 19.08
N GLY A 128 7.39 -54.42 20.09
CA GLY A 128 6.69 -54.92 21.27
C GLY A 128 6.29 -56.41 21.23
N SER A 129 6.65 -57.18 20.20
CA SER A 129 6.50 -58.65 20.25
C SER A 129 7.55 -59.34 21.12
N ALA A 130 8.67 -58.68 21.41
CA ALA A 130 9.79 -59.22 22.19
C ALA A 130 9.55 -59.26 23.71
N THR A 131 8.42 -58.76 24.22
CA THR A 131 8.14 -58.76 25.67
C THR A 131 7.00 -59.69 26.09
N LYS A 132 6.45 -60.49 25.15
CA LYS A 132 5.52 -61.57 25.52
C LYS A 132 6.31 -62.76 26.07
N SER A 133 6.74 -62.58 27.31
CA SER A 133 6.96 -63.61 28.34
C SER A 133 6.93 -65.07 27.86
N GLY A 134 8.09 -65.67 27.59
CA GLY A 134 8.19 -67.13 27.46
C GLY A 134 9.45 -67.67 26.80
N ASP A 135 9.96 -67.00 25.77
CA ASP A 135 10.98 -67.56 24.87
C ASP A 135 12.21 -66.66 24.70
N ASP A 136 12.65 -65.98 25.76
CA ASP A 136 13.95 -65.32 25.76
C ASP A 136 15.05 -66.36 26.06
N ASP A 137 15.80 -66.77 25.05
CA ASP A 137 16.91 -67.73 25.18
C ASP A 137 17.96 -67.25 26.21
N PHE A 138 18.14 -65.93 26.36
CA PHE A 138 18.99 -65.34 27.39
C PHE A 138 18.50 -65.61 28.83
N ALA A 139 17.19 -65.65 29.05
CA ALA A 139 16.61 -65.92 30.36
C ALA A 139 16.69 -67.42 30.72
N ARG A 140 16.74 -68.32 29.72
CA ARG A 140 16.98 -69.76 29.95
C ARG A 140 18.41 -70.04 30.41
N ILE A 141 19.40 -69.39 29.81
CA ILE A 141 20.83 -69.61 30.11
C ILE A 141 21.21 -69.17 31.53
N LEU A 142 20.52 -68.16 32.09
CA LEU A 142 20.77 -67.68 33.47
C LEU A 142 20.10 -68.54 34.55
N LYS A 143 19.35 -69.58 34.19
CA LYS A 143 18.58 -70.42 35.13
C LYS A 143 19.13 -71.85 35.25
N GLU A 144 20.21 -72.18 34.54
CA GLU A 144 20.97 -73.43 34.66
C GLU A 144 22.29 -73.17 35.40
#